data_AF-A0A3S0CI54-F1
#
_entry.id   AF-A0A3S0CI54-F1
#
_cell.length_a   1.000
_cell.length_b   1.000
_cell.length_c   1.000
_cell.angle_alpha   90.00
_cell.angle_beta   90.00
_cell.angle_gamma   90.00
#
_symmetry.space_group_name_H-M   'P 1'
#
loop_
_entity.id
_entity.type
_entity.pdbx_description
1 polymer ?
#
loop_
_entity_poly.entity_id
_entity_poly.type
_entity_poly.pdbx_seq_one_letter_code
_entity_poly.pdbx_strand_id
1 'polypeptide(L)'
;MTAQIIDGKALSKQLREGFRERVDHLADQGVQPGLAVILVGDNPASRVYVGNKIKACEECGVRSFHIALPADTPQAEVLATIARLNADPAVHGILIQLPLPPHIEPRSVLEAISVHKDVDGFHLYNVGGLVVGNTIFPPCTPYGVQLLLDATGTDVAGKNVVVVGASNIVGKPMALMLLQREATVTICHAKTRDLAQHTILADILIVAAGKPGLIVPQMVKQGAIVIDVG
;
A
#
# COMPACT_ATOMS: atom_id res chain seq x y z
N MET A 1 6.34 31.88 2.09
CA MET A 1 6.99 30.74 1.42
C MET A 1 5.91 29.75 1.02
N THR A 2 5.90 29.32 -0.24
CA THR A 2 5.00 28.26 -0.74
C THR A 2 5.55 26.88 -0.37
N ALA A 3 4.66 25.90 -0.18
CA ALA A 3 5.09 24.53 0.10
C ALA A 3 5.88 23.96 -1.09
N GLN A 4 6.85 23.09 -0.81
CA GLN A 4 7.52 22.30 -1.83
C GLN A 4 6.64 21.10 -2.19
N ILE A 5 6.49 20.83 -3.49
CA ILE A 5 5.70 19.69 -3.97
C ILE A 5 6.56 18.43 -3.85
N ILE A 6 6.01 17.40 -3.20
CA ILE A 6 6.59 16.06 -3.20
C ILE A 6 6.08 15.34 -4.46
N ASP A 7 6.91 15.26 -5.50
CA ASP A 7 6.51 14.70 -6.78
C ASP A 7 6.56 13.16 -6.79
N GLY A 8 5.44 12.56 -6.40
CA GLY A 8 5.28 11.10 -6.42
C GLY A 8 5.32 10.49 -7.83
N LYS A 9 5.01 11.26 -8.89
CA LYS A 9 5.11 10.74 -10.27
C LYS A 9 6.56 10.59 -10.66
N ALA A 10 7.37 11.62 -10.43
CA ALA A 10 8.81 11.61 -10.68
C ALA A 10 9.49 10.49 -9.86
N LEU A 11 9.21 10.40 -8.56
CA LEU A 11 9.75 9.34 -7.70
C LEU A 11 9.36 7.95 -8.21
N SER A 12 8.09 7.74 -8.56
CA SER A 12 7.63 6.44 -9.04
C SER A 12 8.33 6.02 -10.34
N LYS A 13 8.62 6.98 -11.23
CA LYS A 13 9.33 6.73 -12.49
C LYS A 13 10.78 6.29 -12.20
N GLN A 14 11.48 7.03 -11.36
CA GLN A 14 12.84 6.71 -10.94
C GLN A 14 12.91 5.30 -10.30
N LEU A 15 11.96 4.96 -9.44
CA LEU A 15 11.90 3.63 -8.82
C LEU A 15 11.70 2.52 -9.86
N ARG A 16 10.80 2.72 -10.84
CA ARG A 16 10.57 1.73 -11.90
C ARG A 16 11.78 1.52 -12.81
N GLU A 17 12.54 2.59 -13.09
CA GLU A 17 13.81 2.49 -13.81
C GLU A 17 14.82 1.63 -13.04
N GLY A 18 14.98 1.87 -11.73
CA GLY A 18 15.84 1.02 -10.88
C GLY A 18 15.33 -0.42 -10.74
N PHE A 19 14.01 -0.65 -10.75
CA PHE A 19 13.45 -2.01 -10.75
C PHE A 19 13.71 -2.73 -12.06
N ARG A 20 13.64 -2.04 -13.21
CA ARG A 20 13.99 -2.61 -14.51
C ARG A 20 15.39 -3.19 -14.51
N GLU A 21 16.38 -2.42 -14.08
CA GLU A 21 17.79 -2.87 -14.02
C GLU A 21 17.95 -4.14 -13.16
N ARG A 22 17.25 -4.20 -12.02
CA ARG A 22 17.26 -5.39 -11.15
C ARG A 22 16.59 -6.60 -11.78
N VAL A 23 15.49 -6.39 -12.49
CA VAL A 23 14.77 -7.45 -13.20
C VAL A 23 15.61 -7.99 -14.36
N ASP A 24 16.26 -7.11 -15.11
CA ASP A 24 17.14 -7.51 -16.22
C ASP A 24 18.32 -8.35 -15.69
N HIS A 25 18.91 -7.96 -14.55
CA HIS A 25 19.95 -8.77 -13.91
C HIS A 25 19.48 -10.16 -13.46
N LEU A 26 18.24 -10.27 -12.97
CA LEU A 26 17.65 -11.58 -12.64
C LEU A 26 17.37 -12.40 -13.91
N ALA A 27 16.95 -11.76 -14.99
CA ALA A 27 16.70 -12.41 -16.27
C ALA A 27 17.99 -13.02 -16.85
N ASP A 28 19.14 -12.35 -16.71
CA ASP A 28 20.46 -12.89 -17.07
C ASP A 28 20.82 -14.16 -16.29
N GLN A 29 20.26 -14.34 -15.09
CA GLN A 29 20.40 -15.54 -14.27
C GLN A 29 19.31 -16.59 -14.54
N GLY A 30 18.46 -16.38 -15.55
CA GLY A 30 17.35 -17.26 -15.91
C GLY A 30 16.13 -17.13 -15.00
N VAL A 31 16.04 -16.08 -14.17
CA VAL A 31 14.92 -15.82 -13.26
C VAL A 31 14.09 -14.66 -13.79
N GLN A 32 12.81 -14.91 -14.08
CA GLN A 32 11.87 -13.85 -14.42
C GLN A 32 10.86 -13.64 -13.28
N PRO A 33 10.91 -12.50 -12.56
CA PRO A 33 9.92 -12.19 -11.53
C PRO A 33 8.51 -12.16 -12.11
N GLY A 34 7.55 -12.67 -11.33
CA GLY A 34 6.17 -12.84 -11.74
C GLY A 34 5.19 -12.32 -10.70
N LEU A 35 4.26 -11.47 -11.12
CA LEU A 35 3.22 -10.90 -10.27
C LEU A 35 1.84 -11.31 -10.78
N ALA A 36 1.06 -11.98 -9.94
CA ALA A 36 -0.34 -12.28 -10.21
C ALA A 36 -1.26 -11.21 -9.60
N VAL A 37 -2.16 -10.68 -10.43
CA VAL A 37 -3.17 -9.70 -10.04
C VAL A 37 -4.55 -10.31 -10.30
N ILE A 38 -5.29 -10.54 -9.22
CA ILE A 38 -6.64 -11.10 -9.26
C ILE A 38 -7.66 -9.96 -9.14
N LEU A 39 -8.59 -9.88 -10.08
CA LEU A 39 -9.74 -8.99 -10.06
C LEU A 39 -11.02 -9.83 -10.06
N VAL A 40 -11.92 -9.59 -9.10
CA VAL A 40 -13.23 -10.26 -9.06
C VAL A 40 -14.32 -9.21 -9.30
N GLY A 41 -15.05 -9.36 -10.40
CA GLY A 41 -16.04 -8.41 -10.88
C GLY A 41 -15.48 -7.24 -11.69
N ASP A 42 -16.31 -6.22 -11.91
CA ASP A 42 -16.10 -5.18 -12.93
C ASP A 42 -16.12 -3.76 -12.38
N ASN A 43 -15.73 -3.57 -11.12
CA ASN A 43 -15.67 -2.23 -10.52
C ASN A 43 -14.76 -1.30 -11.37
N PRO A 44 -15.27 -0.18 -11.92
CA PRO A 44 -14.51 0.66 -12.85
C PRO A 44 -13.20 1.22 -12.26
N ALA A 45 -13.23 1.64 -10.99
CA ALA A 45 -12.03 2.12 -10.31
C ALA A 45 -10.98 1.01 -10.17
N SER A 46 -11.43 -0.20 -9.81
CA SER A 46 -10.56 -1.38 -9.70
C SER A 46 -9.90 -1.74 -11.03
N ARG A 47 -10.62 -1.64 -12.16
CA ARG A 47 -10.04 -1.86 -13.50
C ARG A 47 -8.92 -0.87 -13.83
N VAL A 48 -9.08 0.40 -13.48
CA VAL A 48 -8.03 1.41 -13.67
C VAL A 48 -6.80 1.07 -12.83
N TYR A 49 -6.97 0.73 -11.55
CA TYR A 49 -5.85 0.36 -10.69
C TYR A 49 -5.12 -0.91 -11.18
N VAL A 50 -5.86 -1.93 -11.59
CA VAL A 50 -5.28 -3.16 -12.15
C VAL A 50 -4.54 -2.87 -13.46
N GLY A 51 -5.12 -2.06 -14.36
CA GLY A 51 -4.45 -1.64 -15.59
C GLY A 51 -3.13 -0.92 -15.33
N ASN A 52 -3.10 -0.01 -14.34
CA ASN A 52 -1.87 0.67 -13.93
C ASN A 52 -0.82 -0.30 -13.36
N LYS A 53 -1.24 -1.31 -12.58
CA LYS A 53 -0.34 -2.35 -12.05
C LYS A 53 0.26 -3.19 -13.18
N ILE A 54 -0.55 -3.61 -14.15
CA ILE A 54 -0.09 -4.38 -15.33
C ILE A 54 0.94 -3.56 -16.12
N LYS A 55 0.62 -2.30 -16.42
CA LYS A 55 1.54 -1.40 -17.11
C LYS A 55 2.85 -1.20 -16.35
N ALA A 56 2.79 -1.04 -15.02
CA ALA A 56 3.99 -0.92 -14.20
C ALA A 56 4.85 -2.19 -14.24
N CYS A 57 4.24 -3.38 -14.22
CA CYS A 57 4.96 -4.64 -14.41
C CYS A 57 5.68 -4.68 -15.77
N GLU A 58 4.97 -4.32 -16.85
CA GLU A 58 5.54 -4.24 -18.19
C GLU A 58 6.69 -3.25 -18.27
N GLU A 59 6.56 -2.07 -17.64
CA GLU A 59 7.60 -1.04 -17.54
C GLU A 59 8.83 -1.51 -16.74
N CYS A 60 8.67 -2.40 -15.76
CA CYS A 60 9.76 -2.97 -14.96
C CYS A 60 10.30 -4.31 -15.50
N GLY A 61 9.64 -4.94 -16.47
CA GLY A 61 10.03 -6.26 -16.99
C GLY A 61 9.51 -7.45 -16.18
N VAL A 62 8.66 -7.18 -15.19
CA VAL A 62 8.02 -8.20 -14.37
C VAL A 62 6.93 -8.88 -15.21
N ARG A 63 6.91 -10.21 -15.22
CA ARG A 63 5.85 -10.97 -15.88
C ARG A 63 4.54 -10.77 -15.12
N SER A 64 3.56 -10.15 -15.77
CA SER A 64 2.24 -9.94 -15.21
C SER A 64 1.31 -11.12 -15.53
N PHE A 65 0.67 -11.69 -14.51
CA PHE A 65 -0.41 -12.65 -14.65
C PHE A 65 -1.70 -11.95 -14.23
N HIS A 66 -2.55 -11.61 -15.21
CA HIS A 66 -3.84 -11.00 -14.92
C HIS A 66 -4.93 -12.07 -14.88
N ILE A 67 -5.62 -12.17 -13.74
CA ILE A 67 -6.74 -13.08 -13.53
C ILE A 67 -7.99 -12.23 -13.31
N ALA A 68 -8.88 -12.19 -14.31
CA ALA A 68 -10.19 -11.57 -14.19
C ALA A 68 -11.24 -12.66 -13.96
N LEU A 69 -11.97 -12.57 -12.84
CA LEU A 69 -13.05 -13.46 -12.47
C LEU A 69 -14.38 -12.69 -12.51
N PRO A 70 -15.48 -13.27 -13.01
CA PRO A 70 -16.81 -12.68 -12.95
C PRO A 70 -17.23 -12.23 -11.54
N ALA A 71 -18.16 -11.26 -11.48
CA ALA A 71 -18.66 -10.73 -10.21
C ALA A 71 -19.48 -11.76 -9.42
N ASP A 72 -20.02 -12.78 -10.07
CA ASP A 72 -20.80 -13.88 -9.49
C ASP A 72 -19.95 -15.13 -9.20
N THR A 73 -18.63 -15.08 -9.44
CA THR A 73 -17.72 -16.18 -9.15
C THR A 73 -17.86 -16.64 -7.68
N PRO A 74 -18.10 -17.93 -7.42
CA PRO A 74 -18.19 -18.45 -6.06
C PRO A 74 -16.86 -18.29 -5.32
N GLN A 75 -16.92 -18.03 -4.00
CA GLN A 75 -15.72 -17.92 -3.17
C GLN A 75 -14.78 -19.14 -3.30
N ALA A 76 -15.34 -20.35 -3.40
CA ALA A 76 -14.55 -21.57 -3.58
C ALA A 76 -13.66 -21.53 -4.84
N GLU A 77 -14.14 -20.93 -5.93
CA GLU A 77 -13.37 -20.80 -7.18
C GLU A 77 -12.25 -19.74 -7.05
N VAL A 78 -12.52 -18.65 -6.32
CA VAL A 78 -11.48 -17.66 -5.97
C VAL A 78 -10.37 -18.31 -5.14
N LEU A 79 -10.73 -19.09 -4.13
CA LEU A 79 -9.78 -19.80 -3.28
C LEU A 79 -8.98 -20.85 -4.08
N ALA A 80 -9.62 -21.60 -4.97
CA ALA A 80 -8.94 -22.55 -5.85
C ALA A 80 -7.94 -21.85 -6.79
N THR A 81 -8.30 -20.67 -7.29
CA THR A 81 -7.41 -19.84 -8.11
C THR A 81 -6.19 -19.38 -7.33
N ILE A 82 -6.36 -18.92 -6.10
CA ILE A 82 -5.26 -18.53 -5.21
C ILE A 82 -4.36 -19.74 -4.91
N ALA A 83 -4.94 -20.91 -4.62
CA ALA A 83 -4.17 -22.13 -4.38
C ALA A 83 -3.29 -22.51 -5.58
N ARG A 84 -3.81 -22.40 -6.81
CA ARG A 84 -3.02 -22.62 -8.03
C ARG A 84 -1.86 -21.64 -8.15
N LEU A 85 -2.08 -20.35 -7.88
CA LEU A 85 -1.04 -19.31 -7.95
C LEU A 85 0.01 -19.47 -6.83
N ASN A 86 -0.39 -19.93 -5.65
CA ASN A 86 0.54 -20.26 -4.57
C ASN A 86 1.48 -21.39 -4.97
N ALA A 87 0.97 -22.41 -5.67
CA ALA A 87 1.76 -23.57 -6.11
C ALA A 87 2.63 -23.27 -7.35
N ASP A 88 2.30 -22.25 -8.14
CA ASP A 88 3.03 -21.92 -9.37
C ASP A 88 4.39 -21.28 -9.07
N PRO A 89 5.53 -21.91 -9.42
CA PRO A 89 6.86 -21.35 -9.19
C PRO A 89 7.17 -20.12 -10.06
N ALA A 90 6.42 -19.89 -11.15
CA ALA A 90 6.57 -18.68 -11.96
C ALA A 90 5.92 -17.45 -11.30
N VAL A 91 5.05 -17.65 -10.32
CA VAL A 91 4.37 -16.57 -9.57
C VAL A 91 5.12 -16.31 -8.27
N HIS A 92 5.70 -15.13 -8.14
CA HIS A 92 6.50 -14.72 -6.99
C HIS A 92 5.72 -13.83 -6.03
N GLY A 93 4.75 -13.07 -6.56
CA GLY A 93 3.83 -12.26 -5.78
C GLY A 93 2.39 -12.46 -6.24
N ILE A 94 1.45 -12.34 -5.32
CA ILE A 94 0.01 -12.40 -5.55
C ILE A 94 -0.62 -11.21 -4.84
N LEU A 95 -1.51 -10.53 -5.54
CA LEU A 95 -2.42 -9.58 -4.93
C LEU A 95 -3.83 -9.77 -5.46
N ILE A 96 -4.81 -9.49 -4.60
CA ILE A 96 -6.21 -9.47 -4.98
C ILE A 96 -6.77 -8.05 -4.82
N GLN A 97 -7.39 -7.55 -5.88
CA GLN A 97 -7.90 -6.20 -5.91
C GLN A 97 -9.16 -6.09 -5.05
N LEU A 98 -9.13 -5.17 -4.08
CA LEU A 98 -10.28 -4.80 -3.24
C LEU A 98 -11.00 -3.55 -3.82
N PRO A 99 -12.31 -3.36 -3.52
CA PRO A 99 -13.18 -4.25 -2.74
C PRO A 99 -13.62 -5.48 -3.53
N LEU A 100 -13.86 -6.59 -2.81
CA LEU A 100 -14.45 -7.80 -3.38
C LEU A 100 -15.99 -7.69 -3.45
N PRO A 101 -16.64 -8.47 -4.33
CA PRO A 101 -18.08 -8.63 -4.31
C PRO A 101 -18.62 -9.04 -2.91
N PRO A 102 -19.83 -8.60 -2.52
CA PRO A 102 -20.33 -8.76 -1.15
C PRO A 102 -20.50 -10.21 -0.66
N HIS A 103 -20.65 -11.17 -1.57
CA HIS A 103 -20.81 -12.59 -1.25
C HIS A 103 -19.48 -13.30 -0.96
N ILE A 104 -18.34 -12.62 -1.13
CA ILE A 104 -17.01 -13.14 -0.87
C ILE A 104 -16.49 -12.54 0.43
N GLU A 105 -16.08 -13.40 1.35
CA GLU A 105 -15.52 -13.01 2.64
C GLU A 105 -14.03 -12.62 2.46
N PRO A 106 -13.66 -11.33 2.61
CA PRO A 106 -12.31 -10.88 2.27
C PRO A 106 -11.21 -11.50 3.12
N ARG A 107 -11.45 -11.79 4.41
CA ARG A 107 -10.41 -12.36 5.28
C ARG A 107 -9.98 -13.75 4.78
N SER A 108 -10.94 -14.60 4.44
CA SER A 108 -10.71 -15.96 3.93
C SER A 108 -9.85 -15.94 2.67
N VAL A 109 -10.07 -14.95 1.81
CA VAL A 109 -9.30 -14.77 0.57
C VAL A 109 -7.89 -14.25 0.85
N LEU A 110 -7.74 -13.24 1.72
CA LEU A 110 -6.43 -12.69 2.07
C LEU A 110 -5.55 -13.71 2.82
N GLU A 111 -6.13 -14.51 3.71
CA GLU A 111 -5.43 -15.60 4.42
C GLU A 111 -5.06 -16.78 3.51
N ALA A 112 -5.73 -16.95 2.37
CA ALA A 112 -5.41 -18.00 1.42
C ALA A 112 -4.14 -17.69 0.59
N ILE A 113 -3.73 -16.42 0.49
CA ILE A 113 -2.49 -16.04 -0.20
C ILE A 113 -1.31 -16.50 0.65
N SER A 114 -0.31 -17.17 0.05
CA SER A 114 0.89 -17.57 0.80
C SER A 114 1.57 -16.35 1.40
N VAL A 115 1.99 -16.45 2.67
CA VAL A 115 2.74 -15.39 3.38
C VAL A 115 4.00 -14.94 2.63
N HIS A 116 4.60 -15.84 1.83
CA HIS A 116 5.79 -15.56 1.03
C HIS A 116 5.48 -14.91 -0.34
N LYS A 117 4.21 -14.84 -0.72
CA LYS A 117 3.74 -14.21 -1.97
C LYS A 117 2.79 -13.03 -1.72
N ASP A 118 2.48 -12.68 -0.48
CA ASP A 118 1.55 -11.60 -0.09
C ASP A 118 2.19 -10.21 -0.26
N VAL A 119 2.39 -9.79 -1.51
CA VAL A 119 3.10 -8.53 -1.83
C VAL A 119 2.31 -7.26 -1.50
N ASP A 120 1.00 -7.37 -1.22
CA ASP A 120 0.18 -6.28 -0.69
C ASP A 120 0.19 -6.22 0.86
N GLY A 121 0.76 -7.23 1.53
CA GLY A 121 1.03 -7.22 2.97
C GLY A 121 -0.22 -7.31 3.86
N PHE A 122 -1.30 -7.91 3.35
CA PHE A 122 -2.59 -7.95 4.05
C PHE A 122 -2.87 -9.27 4.79
N HIS A 123 -2.03 -10.30 4.61
CA HIS A 123 -2.10 -11.49 5.42
C HIS A 123 -1.78 -11.13 6.88
N LEU A 124 -2.52 -11.72 7.82
CA LEU A 124 -2.31 -11.49 9.26
C LEU A 124 -0.88 -11.79 9.74
N TYR A 125 -0.10 -12.58 8.99
CA TYR A 125 1.31 -12.84 9.28
C TYR A 125 2.14 -11.57 9.07
N ASN A 126 1.96 -10.88 7.93
CA ASN A 126 2.63 -9.61 7.65
C ASN A 126 2.10 -8.49 8.55
N VAL A 127 0.81 -8.47 8.85
CA VAL A 127 0.23 -7.50 9.81
C VAL A 127 0.79 -7.72 11.22
N GLY A 128 0.86 -8.96 11.69
CA GLY A 128 1.49 -9.31 12.96
C GLY A 128 2.98 -8.96 12.97
N GLY A 129 3.67 -9.25 11.86
CA GLY A 129 5.07 -8.88 11.67
C GLY A 129 5.29 -7.36 11.73
N LEU A 130 4.32 -6.58 11.25
CA LEU A 130 4.37 -5.13 11.34
C LEU A 130 4.24 -4.63 12.79
N VAL A 131 3.49 -5.32 13.64
CA VAL A 131 3.40 -4.95 15.07
C VAL A 131 4.72 -5.20 15.79
N VAL A 132 5.43 -6.29 15.46
CA VAL A 132 6.68 -6.67 16.15
C VAL A 132 7.95 -6.13 15.47
N GLY A 133 7.84 -5.49 14.29
CA GLY A 133 8.99 -4.88 13.62
C GLY A 133 9.69 -5.75 12.57
N ASN A 134 9.07 -6.83 12.06
CA ASN A 134 9.69 -7.78 11.14
C ASN A 134 8.80 -8.19 9.96
N THR A 135 7.88 -7.32 9.53
CA THR A 135 7.04 -7.60 8.35
C THR A 135 7.92 -7.86 7.11
N ILE A 136 7.58 -8.89 6.34
CA ILE A 136 8.28 -9.21 5.09
C ILE A 136 7.75 -8.32 3.97
N PHE A 137 6.42 -8.17 3.92
CA PHE A 137 5.74 -7.33 2.95
C PHE A 137 4.96 -6.22 3.68
N PRO A 138 5.48 -4.98 3.71
CA PRO A 138 4.72 -3.85 4.22
C PRO A 138 3.58 -3.50 3.24
N PRO A 139 2.42 -3.04 3.73
CA PRO A 139 1.35 -2.56 2.86
C PRO A 139 1.82 -1.46 1.90
N CYS A 140 1.45 -1.60 0.63
CA CYS A 140 2.04 -0.83 -0.46
C CYS A 140 1.81 0.68 -0.37
N THR A 141 0.61 1.12 0.06
CA THR A 141 0.32 2.56 0.23
C THR A 141 1.15 3.19 1.37
N PRO A 142 1.14 2.67 2.61
CA PRO A 142 2.07 3.12 3.66
C PRO A 142 3.55 3.10 3.24
N TYR A 143 3.98 2.07 2.52
CA TYR A 143 5.35 1.98 2.04
C TYR A 143 5.67 3.08 1.02
N GLY A 144 4.75 3.35 0.08
CA GLY A 144 4.85 4.49 -0.83
C GLY A 144 4.95 5.83 -0.11
N VAL A 145 4.18 6.03 0.97
CA VAL A 145 4.29 7.24 1.80
C VAL A 145 5.65 7.34 2.47
N GLN A 146 6.22 6.25 2.99
CA GLN A 146 7.59 6.28 3.53
C GLN A 146 8.61 6.70 2.48
N LEU A 147 8.52 6.16 1.25
CA LEU A 147 9.42 6.54 0.16
C LEU A 147 9.27 8.03 -0.21
N LEU A 148 8.05 8.56 -0.18
CA LEU A 148 7.79 9.99 -0.38
C LEU A 148 8.42 10.85 0.71
N LEU A 149 8.34 10.42 1.98
CA LEU A 149 8.98 11.10 3.10
C LEU A 149 10.51 11.05 2.97
N ASP A 150 11.07 9.90 2.61
CA ASP A 150 12.51 9.74 2.41
C ASP A 150 13.05 10.65 1.30
N ALA A 151 12.27 10.82 0.23
CA ALA A 151 12.61 11.72 -0.88
C ALA A 151 12.66 13.21 -0.46
N THR A 152 12.09 13.59 0.69
CA THR A 152 12.22 14.95 1.23
C THR A 152 13.57 15.19 1.91
N GLY A 153 14.34 14.14 2.20
CA GLY A 153 15.56 14.22 3.00
C GLY A 153 15.32 14.52 4.50
N THR A 154 14.06 14.52 4.95
CA THR A 154 13.71 14.76 6.35
C THR A 154 13.71 13.45 7.14
N ASP A 155 14.50 13.40 8.22
CA ASP A 155 14.42 12.31 9.17
C ASP A 155 13.12 12.38 9.99
N VAL A 156 12.44 11.24 10.09
CA VAL A 156 11.18 11.09 10.82
C VAL A 156 11.42 10.79 12.31
N ALA A 157 12.62 10.36 12.69
CA ALA A 157 12.95 10.04 14.07
C ALA A 157 12.71 11.26 14.99
N GLY A 158 12.01 11.02 16.11
CA GLY A 158 11.64 12.05 17.08
C GLY A 158 10.59 13.07 16.62
N LYS A 159 10.10 13.01 15.38
CA LYS A 159 9.04 13.90 14.89
C LYS A 159 7.68 13.52 15.44
N ASN A 160 6.82 14.52 15.64
CA ASN A 160 5.41 14.32 15.94
C ASN A 160 4.64 14.04 14.64
N VAL A 161 4.21 12.80 14.45
CA VAL A 161 3.47 12.38 13.27
C VAL A 161 2.01 12.13 13.63
N VAL A 162 1.10 12.73 12.88
CA VAL A 162 -0.34 12.51 13.03
C VAL A 162 -0.86 11.80 11.80
N VAL A 163 -1.44 10.62 12.01
CA VAL A 163 -2.11 9.84 10.96
C VAL A 163 -3.62 9.97 11.15
N VAL A 164 -4.29 10.64 10.22
CA VAL A 164 -5.74 10.82 10.21
C VAL A 164 -6.37 9.71 9.37
N GLY A 165 -6.84 8.67 10.03
CA GLY A 165 -7.34 7.45 9.41
C GLY A 165 -6.79 6.23 10.15
N ALA A 166 -7.66 5.24 10.41
CA ALA A 166 -7.30 4.03 11.17
C ALA A 166 -7.77 2.75 10.45
N SER A 167 -7.78 2.77 9.12
CA SER A 167 -8.07 1.57 8.31
C SER A 167 -6.99 0.51 8.51
N ASN A 168 -7.34 -0.75 8.25
CA ASN A 168 -6.39 -1.87 8.35
C ASN A 168 -5.37 -1.88 7.20
N ILE A 169 -5.64 -1.17 6.10
CA ILE A 169 -4.83 -1.18 4.88
C ILE A 169 -3.89 0.03 4.74
N VAL A 170 -4.22 1.16 5.39
CA VAL A 170 -3.40 2.39 5.32
C VAL A 170 -3.10 2.94 6.70
N GLY A 171 -4.14 3.37 7.45
CA GLY A 171 -3.95 4.18 8.65
C GLY A 171 -3.14 3.51 9.75
N LYS A 172 -3.59 2.33 10.20
CA LYS A 172 -2.88 1.55 11.24
C LYS A 172 -1.47 1.12 10.78
N PRO A 173 -1.29 0.52 9.59
CA PRO A 173 0.05 0.13 9.18
C PRO A 173 1.00 1.31 9.01
N MET A 174 0.53 2.45 8.47
CA MET A 174 1.34 3.66 8.38
C MET A 174 1.85 4.11 9.76
N ALA A 175 0.98 4.12 10.76
CA ALA A 175 1.37 4.49 12.12
C ALA A 175 2.43 3.55 12.71
N LEU A 176 2.28 2.24 12.54
CA LEU A 176 3.25 1.25 13.01
C LEU A 176 4.60 1.38 12.28
N MET A 177 4.57 1.57 10.96
CA MET A 177 5.78 1.73 10.13
C MET A 177 6.58 2.98 10.50
N LEU A 178 5.92 4.07 10.89
CA LEU A 178 6.60 5.29 11.37
C LEU A 178 7.07 5.16 12.80
N LEU A 179 6.33 4.46 13.66
CA LEU A 179 6.76 4.15 15.02
C LEU A 179 8.07 3.32 15.02
N GLN A 180 8.20 2.37 14.09
CA GLN A 180 9.45 1.60 13.89
C GLN A 180 10.63 2.47 13.47
N ARG A 181 10.37 3.65 12.88
CA ARG A 181 11.38 4.66 12.54
C ARG A 181 11.53 5.73 13.62
N GLU A 182 11.16 5.38 14.86
CA GLU A 182 11.34 6.21 16.05
C GLU A 182 10.56 7.54 16.02
N ALA A 183 9.50 7.64 15.22
CA ALA A 183 8.58 8.77 15.26
C ALA A 183 7.64 8.68 16.48
N THR A 184 7.23 9.82 17.02
CA THR A 184 6.12 9.89 17.98
C THR A 184 4.81 9.96 17.21
N VAL A 185 3.98 8.92 17.28
CA VAL A 185 2.81 8.78 16.40
C VAL A 185 1.50 8.94 17.16
N THR A 186 0.61 9.80 16.66
CA THR A 186 -0.79 9.90 17.07
C THR A 186 -1.71 9.41 15.95
N ILE A 187 -2.63 8.49 16.27
CA ILE A 187 -3.62 7.97 15.31
C ILE A 187 -4.98 8.62 15.60
N CYS A 188 -5.49 9.37 14.62
CA CYS A 188 -6.82 9.94 14.68
C CYS A 188 -7.81 9.11 13.84
N HIS A 189 -9.07 9.08 14.26
CA HIS A 189 -10.14 8.34 13.61
C HIS A 189 -11.48 9.09 13.73
N ALA A 190 -12.54 8.54 13.16
CA ALA A 190 -13.87 9.17 13.11
C ALA A 190 -14.50 9.52 14.49
N LYS A 191 -13.91 9.04 15.59
CA LYS A 191 -14.37 9.32 16.97
C LYS A 191 -13.37 10.18 17.76
N THR A 192 -12.28 10.62 17.15
CA THR A 192 -11.35 11.58 17.76
C THR A 192 -12.10 12.88 18.04
N ARG A 193 -12.10 13.30 19.30
CA ARG A 193 -12.64 14.59 19.70
C ARG A 193 -11.62 15.66 19.34
N ASP A 194 -12.10 16.77 18.79
CA ASP A 194 -11.27 17.89 18.35
C ASP A 194 -10.03 17.46 17.55
N LEU A 195 -10.26 17.05 16.29
CA LEU A 195 -9.19 16.62 15.40
C LEU A 195 -8.07 17.67 15.27
N ALA A 196 -8.41 18.96 15.34
CA ALA A 196 -7.45 20.06 15.20
C ALA A 196 -6.42 20.07 16.35
N GLN A 197 -6.81 19.71 17.57
CA GLN A 197 -5.91 19.61 18.73
C GLN A 197 -4.68 18.72 18.42
N HIS A 198 -4.86 17.68 17.62
CA HIS A 198 -3.78 16.78 17.24
C HIS A 198 -3.00 17.33 16.03
N THR A 199 -3.70 17.71 14.95
CA THR A 199 -3.06 18.02 13.67
C THR A 199 -2.22 19.30 13.70
N ILE A 200 -2.56 20.29 14.53
CA ILE A 200 -1.80 21.55 14.65
C ILE A 200 -0.40 21.37 15.26
N LEU A 201 -0.15 20.23 15.92
CA LEU A 201 1.14 19.90 16.52
C LEU A 201 1.99 19.01 15.61
N ALA A 202 1.43 18.51 14.50
CA ALA A 202 2.07 17.55 13.62
C ALA A 202 3.23 18.17 12.84
N ASP A 203 4.43 17.62 12.99
CA ASP A 203 5.54 17.88 12.06
C ASP A 203 5.29 17.19 10.72
N ILE A 204 4.63 16.02 10.75
CA ILE A 204 4.21 15.26 9.58
C ILE A 204 2.73 14.91 9.75
N LEU A 205 1.90 15.32 8.80
CA LEU A 205 0.47 15.04 8.77
C LEU A 205 0.17 14.11 7.60
N ILE A 206 -0.33 12.91 7.90
CA ILE A 206 -0.73 11.91 6.89
C ILE A 206 -2.24 11.74 6.95
N VAL A 207 -2.93 11.97 5.83
CA VAL A 207 -4.39 11.93 5.74
C VAL A 207 -4.83 10.75 4.90
N ALA A 208 -5.52 9.79 5.53
CA ALA A 208 -6.02 8.56 4.91
C ALA A 208 -7.46 8.27 5.37
N ALA A 209 -8.31 9.30 5.31
CA ALA A 209 -9.68 9.26 5.83
C ALA A 209 -10.76 9.10 4.75
N GLY A 210 -10.41 9.25 3.46
CA GLY A 210 -11.38 9.17 2.35
C GLY A 210 -12.51 10.20 2.44
N LYS A 211 -12.27 11.34 3.08
CA LYS A 211 -13.25 12.41 3.26
C LYS A 211 -12.72 13.72 2.69
N PRO A 212 -13.21 14.17 1.51
CA PRO A 212 -12.80 15.42 0.89
C PRO A 212 -12.95 16.61 1.84
N GLY A 213 -11.96 17.50 1.85
CA GLY A 213 -12.00 18.74 2.64
C GLY A 213 -11.99 18.55 4.16
N LEU A 214 -11.63 17.36 4.66
CA LEU A 214 -11.59 17.09 6.11
C LEU A 214 -10.55 17.95 6.83
N ILE A 215 -9.36 18.10 6.24
CA ILE A 215 -8.29 18.94 6.78
C ILE A 215 -8.36 20.31 6.13
N VAL A 216 -8.41 21.34 6.96
CA VAL A 216 -8.47 22.75 6.55
C VAL A 216 -7.16 23.46 6.91
N PRO A 217 -6.82 24.62 6.29
CA PRO A 217 -5.51 25.25 6.48
C PRO A 217 -5.11 25.50 7.93
N GLN A 218 -6.05 25.92 8.79
CA GLN A 218 -5.79 26.17 10.22
C GLN A 218 -5.44 24.91 11.04
N MET A 219 -5.61 23.72 10.47
CA MET A 219 -5.27 22.44 11.09
C MET A 219 -3.84 21.98 10.80
N VAL A 220 -3.12 22.69 9.93
CA VAL A 220 -1.78 22.30 9.46
C VAL A 220 -0.74 23.20 10.12
N LYS A 221 0.22 22.60 10.83
CA LYS A 221 1.35 23.31 11.42
C LYS A 221 2.20 23.98 10.32
N GLN A 222 2.66 25.20 10.57
CA GLN A 222 3.60 25.86 9.67
C GLN A 222 4.90 25.05 9.55
N GLY A 223 5.31 24.74 8.31
CA GLY A 223 6.50 23.94 8.03
C GLY A 223 6.30 22.43 8.12
N ALA A 224 5.06 21.95 8.32
CA ALA A 224 4.77 20.52 8.31
C ALA A 224 4.94 19.91 6.91
N ILE A 225 5.30 18.63 6.89
CA ILE A 225 5.16 17.78 5.72
C ILE A 225 3.72 17.24 5.72
N VAL A 226 3.02 17.38 4.60
CA VAL A 226 1.64 16.89 4.44
C VAL A 226 1.59 15.86 3.34
N ILE A 227 1.10 14.66 3.66
CA ILE A 227 0.83 13.58 2.70
C ILE A 227 -0.67 13.31 2.70
N ASP A 228 -1.32 13.61 1.57
CA ASP A 228 -2.72 13.27 1.34
C ASP A 228 -2.81 11.98 0.52
N VAL A 229 -3.45 10.96 1.08
CA VAL A 229 -3.65 9.64 0.44
C VAL A 229 -5.01 9.57 -0.26
N GLY A 230 -5.95 10.46 0.08
CA GLY A 230 -7.36 10.43 -0.36
C GLY A 230 -7.65 11.09 -1.69
#